data_AF-A0A816YK67-F1
#
_entry.id   AF-A0A816YK67-F1
#
_cell.length_a   1.000
_cell.length_b   1.000
_cell.length_c   1.000
_cell.angle_alpha   90.00
_cell.angle_beta   90.00
_cell.angle_gamma   90.00
#
_symmetry.space_group_name_H-M   'P 1'
#
loop_
_entity.id
_entity.type
_entity.pdbx_description
1 polymer ?
#
loop_
_entity_poly.entity_id
_entity_poly.type
_entity_poly.pdbx_seq_one_letter_code
_entity_poly.pdbx_strand_id
1 'polypeptide(L)'
;ISLRRLAPKFKVSYQTVSNHLKATGIQYYKKQRAPKYTDKQLEEIPTRAQRLYHMLSNNDFEFIMDDEKYFLLQDQSVPTNRGSYTSDKRTTAPQIKFKRIQKFEPKVLVWIAVSEKGISKPFFQNTSKLLVKSLI
;
A
#
# COMPACT_ATOMS: atom_id res chain seq x y z
N ILE A 1 -14.22 -15.85 -6.36
CA ILE A 1 -15.61 -16.06 -6.85
C ILE A 1 -16.47 -16.37 -5.63
N SER A 2 -17.63 -15.72 -5.45
CA SER A 2 -18.50 -16.02 -4.31
C SER A 2 -19.22 -17.36 -4.50
N LEU A 3 -19.31 -18.18 -3.46
CA LEU A 3 -20.00 -19.49 -3.52
C LEU A 3 -21.47 -19.37 -3.95
N ARG A 4 -22.15 -18.26 -3.60
CA ARG A 4 -23.52 -17.97 -4.07
C ARG A 4 -23.65 -17.84 -5.60
N ARG A 5 -22.58 -17.44 -6.28
CA ARG A 5 -22.51 -17.38 -7.75
C ARG A 5 -22.05 -18.71 -8.36
N LEU A 6 -21.44 -19.58 -7.57
CA LEU A 6 -20.93 -20.89 -7.99
C LEU A 6 -22.03 -21.95 -7.93
N ALA A 7 -22.79 -21.97 -6.84
CA ALA A 7 -23.89 -22.89 -6.57
C ALA A 7 -24.89 -23.04 -7.74
N PRO A 8 -25.43 -21.95 -8.35
CA PRO A 8 -26.34 -22.08 -9.49
C PRO A 8 -25.72 -22.73 -10.73
N LYS A 9 -24.41 -22.51 -10.98
CA LYS A 9 -23.70 -23.10 -12.13
C LYS A 9 -23.59 -24.61 -12.03
N PHE A 10 -23.45 -25.10 -10.80
CA PHE A 10 -23.38 -26.53 -10.49
C PHE A 10 -24.73 -27.13 -10.11
N LYS A 11 -25.83 -26.34 -10.16
CA LYS A 11 -27.18 -26.75 -9.75
C LYS A 11 -27.24 -27.37 -8.34
N VAL A 12 -26.41 -26.88 -7.42
CA VAL A 12 -26.34 -27.36 -6.04
C VAL A 12 -26.54 -26.23 -5.04
N SER A 13 -26.80 -26.57 -3.78
CA SER A 13 -26.89 -25.57 -2.72
C SER A 13 -25.52 -24.94 -2.40
N TYR A 14 -25.53 -23.72 -1.87
CA TYR A 14 -24.33 -23.07 -1.33
C TYR A 14 -23.63 -23.95 -0.29
N GLN A 15 -24.39 -24.62 0.58
CA GLN A 15 -23.85 -25.45 1.65
C GLN A 15 -23.12 -26.67 1.09
N THR A 16 -23.67 -27.29 0.04
CA THR A 16 -23.05 -28.41 -0.67
C THR A 16 -21.68 -28.02 -1.22
N VAL A 17 -21.58 -26.85 -1.87
CA VAL A 17 -20.30 -26.31 -2.37
C VAL A 17 -19.32 -26.06 -1.22
N SER A 18 -19.77 -25.42 -0.14
CA SER A 18 -18.91 -25.14 1.02
C SER A 18 -18.39 -26.42 1.69
N ASN A 19 -19.24 -27.43 1.84
CA ASN A 19 -18.87 -28.71 2.45
C ASN A 19 -17.87 -29.46 1.55
N HIS A 20 -18.08 -29.42 0.23
CA HIS A 20 -17.16 -30.03 -0.73
C HIS A 20 -15.79 -29.34 -0.75
N LEU A 21 -15.73 -28.01 -0.67
CA LEU A 21 -14.46 -27.28 -0.56
C LEU A 21 -13.71 -27.62 0.74
N LYS A 22 -14.42 -27.77 1.85
CA LYS A 22 -13.82 -28.21 3.12
C LYS A 22 -13.30 -29.65 3.04
N ALA A 23 -14.09 -30.56 2.46
CA ALA A 23 -13.71 -31.97 2.29
C ALA A 23 -12.51 -32.16 1.37
N THR A 24 -12.34 -31.30 0.36
CA THR A 24 -11.19 -31.31 -0.56
C THR A 24 -9.98 -30.54 -0.03
N GLY A 25 -10.07 -29.92 1.16
CA GLY A 25 -9.00 -29.11 1.74
C GLY A 25 -8.78 -27.75 1.06
N ILE A 26 -9.66 -27.34 0.14
CA ILE A 26 -9.54 -26.08 -0.58
C ILE A 26 -9.98 -24.92 0.32
N GLN A 27 -9.05 -24.04 0.67
CA GLN A 27 -9.30 -22.86 1.49
C GLN A 27 -9.27 -21.58 0.66
N TYR A 28 -10.07 -20.60 1.08
CA TYR A 28 -10.09 -19.29 0.46
C TYR A 28 -9.05 -18.37 1.10
N TYR A 29 -8.14 -17.85 0.27
CA TYR A 29 -7.18 -16.82 0.66
C TYR A 29 -7.44 -15.53 -0.14
N LYS A 30 -7.28 -14.39 0.53
CA LYS A 30 -7.27 -13.10 -0.16
C LYS A 30 -5.98 -13.00 -0.99
N LYS A 31 -6.10 -12.56 -2.24
CA LYS A 31 -4.92 -12.27 -3.06
C LYS A 31 -4.09 -11.18 -2.37
N GLN A 32 -2.78 -11.40 -2.31
CA GLN A 32 -1.83 -10.40 -1.85
C GLN A 32 -1.65 -9.33 -2.94
N ARG A 33 -1.37 -8.09 -2.52
CA ARG A 33 -1.04 -7.02 -3.46
C ARG A 33 0.39 -7.25 -3.95
N ALA A 34 0.57 -7.24 -5.26
CA ALA A 34 1.88 -7.28 -5.90
C ALA A 34 1.97 -6.14 -6.93
N PRO A 35 3.16 -5.56 -7.16
CA PRO A 35 3.39 -4.67 -8.27
C PRO A 35 3.02 -5.35 -9.60
N LYS A 36 2.51 -4.56 -10.56
CA LYS A 36 2.19 -5.08 -11.89
C LYS A 36 3.47 -5.10 -12.74
N TYR A 37 4.21 -6.20 -12.68
CA TYR A 37 5.38 -6.40 -13.52
C TYR A 37 5.00 -6.62 -14.99
N THR A 38 5.85 -6.16 -15.90
CA THR A 38 5.83 -6.56 -17.31
C THR A 38 6.57 -7.88 -17.50
N ASP A 39 6.32 -8.60 -18.59
CA ASP A 39 7.00 -9.88 -18.87
C ASP A 39 8.52 -9.70 -18.91
N LYS A 40 8.99 -8.60 -19.50
CA LYS A 40 10.40 -8.20 -19.51
C LYS A 40 10.97 -7.99 -18.10
N GLN A 41 10.21 -7.36 -17.20
CA GLN A 41 10.67 -7.17 -15.82
C GLN A 41 10.78 -8.51 -15.08
N LEU A 42 9.84 -9.44 -15.31
CA LEU A 42 9.89 -10.77 -14.68
C LEU A 42 11.11 -11.58 -15.14
N GLU A 43 11.55 -11.42 -16.39
CA GLU A 43 12.76 -12.04 -16.92
C GLU A 43 14.04 -11.40 -16.36
N GLU A 44 14.07 -10.07 -16.22
CA GLU A 44 15.28 -9.34 -15.81
C GLU A 44 15.53 -9.36 -14.29
N ILE A 45 14.48 -9.34 -13.46
CA ILE A 45 14.60 -9.22 -11.99
C ILE A 45 15.50 -10.32 -11.39
N PRO A 46 15.34 -11.62 -11.70
CA PRO A 46 16.19 -12.67 -11.13
C PRO A 46 17.67 -12.46 -11.47
N THR A 47 17.96 -12.14 -12.72
CA THR A 47 19.33 -11.91 -13.20
C THR A 47 19.97 -10.70 -12.52
N ARG A 48 19.23 -9.59 -12.37
CA ARG A 48 19.70 -8.39 -11.69
C ARG A 48 19.91 -8.63 -10.20
N ALA A 49 19.00 -9.34 -9.55
CA ALA A 49 19.10 -9.70 -8.13
C ALA A 49 20.32 -10.59 -7.87
N GLN A 50 20.58 -11.57 -8.73
CA GLN A 50 21.76 -12.43 -8.61
C GLN A 50 23.06 -11.65 -8.78
N ARG A 51 23.15 -10.76 -9.78
CA ARG A 51 24.33 -9.89 -9.97
C ARG A 51 24.57 -9.00 -8.74
N LEU A 52 23.50 -8.38 -8.23
CA LEU A 52 23.58 -7.55 -7.03
C LEU A 52 24.06 -8.36 -5.82
N TYR A 53 23.56 -9.59 -5.63
CA TYR A 53 24.00 -10.48 -4.56
C TYR A 53 25.50 -10.81 -4.66
N HIS A 54 25.98 -11.15 -5.84
CA HIS A 54 27.42 -11.42 -6.04
C HIS A 54 28.27 -10.19 -5.80
N MET A 55 27.82 -9.00 -6.22
CA MET A 55 28.49 -7.76 -5.87
C MET A 55 28.55 -7.60 -4.37
N LEU A 56 27.40 -7.59 -3.68
CA LEU A 56 27.29 -7.41 -2.23
C LEU A 56 28.16 -8.40 -1.43
N SER A 57 28.31 -9.64 -1.91
CA SER A 57 29.12 -10.66 -1.25
C SER A 57 30.64 -10.38 -1.29
N ASN A 58 31.11 -9.57 -2.24
CA ASN A 58 32.52 -9.27 -2.41
C ASN A 58 33.01 -8.11 -1.53
N ASN A 59 32.13 -7.41 -0.80
CA ASN A 59 32.43 -6.32 0.16
C ASN A 59 33.31 -5.15 -0.34
N ASP A 60 33.54 -5.03 -1.65
CA ASP A 60 34.42 -3.99 -2.23
C ASP A 60 33.71 -2.65 -2.53
N PHE A 61 32.56 -2.37 -1.91
CA PHE A 61 31.84 -1.11 -2.11
C PHE A 61 30.96 -0.75 -0.92
N GLU A 62 30.64 0.54 -0.81
CA GLU A 62 29.64 1.04 0.12
C GLU A 62 28.28 1.10 -0.57
N PHE A 63 27.27 0.44 0.01
CA PHE A 63 25.92 0.45 -0.50
C PHE A 63 25.10 1.57 0.15
N ILE A 64 24.65 2.51 -0.68
CA ILE A 64 23.78 3.62 -0.28
C ILE A 64 22.43 3.44 -0.98
N MET A 65 21.36 3.37 -0.20
CA MET A 65 19.98 3.32 -0.69
C MET A 65 19.31 4.66 -0.43
N ASP A 66 18.62 5.22 -1.42
CA ASP A 66 17.76 6.38 -1.25
C ASP A 66 16.33 6.10 -1.70
N ASP A 67 15.37 6.87 -1.18
CA ASP A 67 13.98 6.84 -1.63
C ASP A 67 13.26 8.16 -1.32
N GLU A 68 12.20 8.44 -2.06
CA GLU A 68 11.29 9.56 -1.84
C GLU A 68 9.95 9.07 -1.30
N LYS A 69 9.50 9.65 -0.19
CA LYS A 69 8.20 9.33 0.40
C LYS A 69 7.38 10.57 0.72
N TYR A 70 6.12 10.52 0.34
CA TYR A 70 5.13 11.53 0.72
C TYR A 70 4.49 11.19 2.06
N PHE A 71 4.50 12.16 2.98
CA PHE A 71 3.79 12.12 4.25
C PHE A 71 2.63 13.11 4.22
N LEU A 72 1.44 12.66 4.61
CA LEU A 72 0.26 13.52 4.72
C LEU A 72 0.35 14.31 6.04
N LEU A 73 0.05 15.61 6.01
CA LEU A 73 0.02 16.44 7.23
C LEU A 73 -1.16 16.07 8.15
N GLN A 74 -2.20 15.44 7.60
CA GLN A 74 -3.37 14.94 8.32
C GLN A 74 -3.58 13.47 7.98
N ASP A 75 -2.66 12.60 8.40
CA ASP A 75 -2.71 11.19 8.00
C ASP A 75 -3.82 10.40 8.72
N GLN A 76 -4.57 9.61 7.96
CA GLN A 76 -5.54 8.63 8.48
C GLN A 76 -4.86 7.30 8.91
N SER A 77 -3.57 7.14 8.62
CA SER A 77 -2.79 5.96 8.96
C SER A 77 -2.47 5.88 10.45
N VAL A 78 -2.44 7.03 11.16
CA VAL A 78 -2.34 7.07 12.62
C VAL A 78 -3.62 6.45 13.20
N PRO A 79 -3.55 5.28 13.86
CA PRO A 79 -4.73 4.52 14.30
C PRO A 79 -5.65 5.31 15.23
N THR A 80 -5.11 6.32 15.92
CA THR A 80 -5.74 7.07 17.00
C THR A 80 -6.94 7.92 16.58
N ASN A 81 -7.14 8.24 15.30
CA ASN A 81 -8.11 9.27 14.89
C ASN A 81 -9.15 8.81 13.84
N ARG A 82 -9.53 7.53 13.85
CA ARG A 82 -10.47 6.94 12.88
C ARG A 82 -11.94 6.91 13.33
N GLY A 83 -12.20 7.10 14.62
CA GLY A 83 -13.54 7.03 15.20
C GLY A 83 -13.95 8.32 15.89
N SER A 84 -15.25 8.49 16.09
CA SER A 84 -15.80 9.51 16.98
C SER A 84 -16.55 8.83 18.11
N TYR A 85 -16.39 9.34 19.33
CA TYR A 85 -17.20 8.93 20.48
C TYR A 85 -18.52 9.70 20.42
N THR A 86 -19.64 8.97 20.37
CA THR A 86 -20.97 9.57 20.38
C THR A 86 -21.99 8.64 21.02
N SER A 87 -22.96 9.23 21.73
CA SER A 87 -24.11 8.53 22.31
C SER A 87 -25.20 8.23 21.27
N ASP A 88 -25.31 9.03 20.20
CA ASP A 88 -26.27 8.79 19.11
C ASP A 88 -25.77 9.30 17.74
N LYS A 89 -25.59 8.37 16.82
CA LYS A 89 -25.11 8.60 15.44
C LYS A 89 -26.06 9.44 14.57
N ARG A 90 -27.33 9.56 14.94
CA ARG A 90 -28.35 10.29 14.15
C ARG A 90 -28.32 11.78 14.45
N THR A 91 -28.09 12.14 15.71
CA THR A 91 -28.02 13.53 16.21
C THR A 91 -26.59 14.10 16.18
N THR A 92 -25.58 13.25 16.01
CA THR A 92 -24.18 13.67 15.89
C THR A 92 -23.96 14.60 14.70
N ALA A 93 -23.30 15.73 14.95
CA ALA A 93 -23.01 16.74 13.94
C ALA A 93 -22.18 16.17 12.77
N PRO A 94 -22.44 16.59 11.51
CA PRO A 94 -21.78 16.05 10.32
C PRO A 94 -20.26 16.11 10.35
N GLN A 95 -19.66 17.14 10.96
CA GLN A 95 -18.20 17.30 11.08
C GLN A 95 -17.54 16.26 12.02
N ILE A 96 -18.31 15.64 12.92
CA ILE A 96 -17.87 14.57 13.81
C ILE A 96 -18.17 13.19 13.20
N LYS A 97 -19.24 13.12 12.39
CA LYS A 97 -19.73 11.89 11.76
C LYS A 97 -19.03 11.55 10.45
N PHE A 98 -18.71 12.56 9.65
CA PHE A 98 -18.17 12.40 8.31
C PHE A 98 -16.79 13.03 8.22
N LYS A 99 -15.83 12.22 7.78
CA LYS A 99 -14.52 12.72 7.40
C LYS A 99 -14.57 13.23 5.97
N ARG A 100 -14.18 14.48 5.76
CA ARG A 100 -13.98 15.04 4.42
C ARG A 100 -12.64 14.51 3.90
N ILE A 101 -12.65 13.87 2.74
CA ILE A 101 -11.44 13.40 2.07
C ILE A 101 -11.14 14.40 0.95
N GLN A 102 -9.94 14.97 0.92
CA GLN A 102 -9.51 15.83 -0.17
C GLN A 102 -8.72 15.01 -1.20
N LYS A 103 -8.97 15.22 -2.50
CA LYS A 103 -8.25 14.50 -3.57
C LYS A 103 -6.74 14.77 -3.55
N PHE A 104 -6.35 15.97 -3.12
CA PHE A 104 -4.96 16.43 -3.00
C PHE A 104 -4.74 17.01 -1.59
N GLU A 105 -4.59 16.13 -0.60
CA GLU A 105 -4.28 16.56 0.75
C GLU A 105 -2.87 17.18 0.84
N PRO A 106 -2.67 18.21 1.68
CA PRO A 106 -1.36 18.76 1.97
C PRO A 106 -0.39 17.66 2.41
N LYS A 107 0.72 17.56 1.68
CA LYS A 107 1.73 16.53 1.88
C LYS A 107 3.13 17.13 1.82
N VAL A 108 4.05 16.47 2.51
CA VAL A 108 5.47 16.77 2.53
C VAL A 108 6.18 15.62 1.84
N LEU A 109 7.00 15.91 0.84
CA LEU A 109 7.94 14.95 0.28
C LEU A 109 9.17 14.93 1.18
N VAL A 110 9.60 13.73 1.53
CA VAL A 110 10.83 13.47 2.27
C VAL A 110 11.72 12.61 1.38
N TRP A 111 12.92 13.09 1.11
CA TRP A 111 13.99 12.28 0.54
C TRP A 111 15.01 11.97 1.63
N ILE A 112 15.46 10.73 1.68
CA ILE A 112 16.48 10.28 2.62
C ILE A 112 17.33 9.19 1.99
N ALA A 113 18.61 9.17 2.33
CA ALA A 113 19.54 8.13 1.95
C ALA A 113 20.07 7.42 3.20
N VAL A 114 20.31 6.12 3.09
CA VAL A 114 20.76 5.25 4.17
C VAL A 114 21.90 4.37 3.66
N SER A 115 22.95 4.25 4.46
CA SER A 115 24.04 3.29 4.26
C SER A 115 24.35 2.58 5.57
N GLU A 116 25.31 1.66 5.54
CA GLU A 116 25.82 0.98 6.74
C GLU A 116 26.42 1.96 7.77
N LYS A 117 26.86 3.15 7.33
CA LYS A 117 27.45 4.18 8.20
C LYS A 117 26.42 5.10 8.83
N GLY A 118 25.16 5.04 8.38
CA GLY A 118 24.08 5.82 8.96
C GLY A 118 23.15 6.42 7.93
N ILE A 119 22.48 7.50 8.35
CA ILE A 119 21.37 8.11 7.62
C ILE A 119 21.78 9.53 7.21
N SER A 120 21.48 9.91 5.97
CA SER A 120 21.73 11.26 5.48
C SER A 120 20.82 12.28 6.16
N LYS A 121 21.18 13.56 6.06
CA LYS A 121 20.28 14.64 6.47
C LYS A 121 19.03 14.59 5.57
N PRO A 122 17.83 14.36 6.12
CA PRO A 122 16.62 14.27 5.31
C PRO A 122 16.33 15.60 4.61
N PHE A 123 15.94 15.51 3.35
CA PHE A 123 15.51 16.65 2.55
C PHE A 123 13.98 16.72 2.53
N PHE A 124 13.44 17.90 2.87
CA PHE A 124 12.00 18.12 2.94
C PHE A 124 11.55 19.10 1.87
N GLN A 125 10.62 18.67 1.02
CA GLN A 125 9.97 19.53 0.04
C GLN A 125 8.47 19.64 0.35
N ASN A 126 8.04 20.84 0.73
CA ASN A 126 6.62 21.14 0.90
C ASN A 126 5.92 21.19 -0.47
N THR A 127 4.93 20.32 -0.69
CA THR A 127 4.19 20.26 -1.97
C THR A 127 3.09 21.33 -2.06
N SER A 128 2.92 22.17 -1.03
CA SER A 128 1.86 23.19 -0.95
C SER A 128 1.95 24.33 -1.98
N LYS A 129 2.99 24.38 -2.84
CA LYS A 129 3.23 25.50 -3.77
C LYS A 129 3.30 25.18 -5.26
N LEU A 130 3.11 23.94 -5.71
CA LEU A 130 3.32 23.58 -7.13
C LEU A 130 2.11 23.76 -8.06
N LEU A 131 0.97 24.29 -7.59
CA LEU A 131 -0.23 24.50 -8.42
C LEU A 131 -0.43 25.95 -8.94
N VAL A 132 0.49 26.90 -8.69
CA VAL A 132 0.31 28.31 -9.08
C VAL A 132 1.54 28.93 -9.79
N LYS A 133 2.45 28.13 -10.37
CA LYS A 133 3.64 28.67 -11.08
C LYS A 133 3.80 28.17 -12.53
N SER A 134 2.70 27.97 -13.25
CA SER A 134 2.73 27.74 -14.70
C SER A 134 1.72 28.59 -15.47
N LEU A 135 1.36 29.76 -14.93
CA LEU A 135 0.54 30.79 -15.61
C LEU A 135 1.05 32.18 -15.22
N ILE A 136 2.27 32.52 -15.67
CA ILE A 136 2.69 33.89 -16.04
C ILE A 136 3.68 33.72 -17.18
#